data_AF-A0A644SCV8-F1
#
_entry.id   AF-A0A644SCV8-F1
#
_cell.length_a   1.000
_cell.length_b   1.000
_cell.length_c   1.000
_cell.angle_alpha   90.00
_cell.angle_beta   90.00
_cell.angle_gamma   90.00
#
_symmetry.space_group_name_H-M   'P 1'
#
loop_
_entity.id
_entity.type
_entity.pdbx_description
1 polymer ?
#
loop_
_entity_poly.entity_id
_entity_poly.type
_entity_poly.pdbx_seq_one_letter_code
_entity_poly.pdbx_strand_id
1 'polypeptide(L)'
;MEFYWFDAFILGFTLLLGLKGIVSGLIKEVFGLLGIIGGVFIASKYASQAAEFIQNTFYKIENQSLANFAGFLAILIIFWIICLVLGNFISKLVKLSGLGFLDRLGGFIFGGAKVFLIFAILVSCIARYDVLNDKLENFAKNSFTLAPLKSMGSFIMNQPLTTNSLGQIDQNLQDIKDDLSTTQGE
;
A
#
# COMPACT_ATOMS: atom_id res chain seq x y z
N MET A 1 -27.35 1.49 9.01
CA MET A 1 -26.01 1.45 8.41
C MET A 1 -26.19 1.00 6.97
N GLU A 2 -26.14 1.92 6.02
CA GLU A 2 -26.27 1.60 4.59
C GLU A 2 -24.92 1.05 4.12
N PHE A 3 -24.83 -0.25 3.84
CA PHE A 3 -23.61 -0.91 3.37
C PHE A 3 -23.50 -0.68 1.86
N TYR A 4 -22.61 0.21 1.44
CA TYR A 4 -22.45 0.54 0.02
C TYR A 4 -21.54 -0.45 -0.71
N TRP A 5 -21.72 -0.56 -2.03
CA TRP A 5 -20.96 -1.50 -2.86
C TRP A 5 -19.44 -1.32 -2.75
N PHE A 6 -18.99 -0.07 -2.51
CA PHE A 6 -17.59 0.25 -2.24
C PHE A 6 -17.09 -0.36 -0.92
N ASP A 7 -17.85 -0.25 0.18
CA ASP A 7 -17.50 -0.86 1.47
C ASP A 7 -17.46 -2.39 1.37
N ALA A 8 -18.46 -2.97 0.71
CA ALA A 8 -18.51 -4.41 0.45
C ALA A 8 -17.31 -4.89 -0.38
N PHE A 9 -16.86 -4.11 -1.35
CA PHE A 9 -15.68 -4.42 -2.14
C PHE A 9 -14.41 -4.37 -1.30
N ILE A 10 -14.15 -3.26 -0.60
CA ILE A 10 -12.92 -3.09 0.19
C ILE A 10 -12.87 -4.08 1.35
N LEU A 11 -13.94 -4.17 2.16
CA LEU A 11 -13.98 -5.11 3.28
C LEU A 11 -14.00 -6.55 2.80
N GLY A 12 -14.73 -6.83 1.71
CA GLY A 12 -14.77 -8.16 1.10
C GLY A 12 -13.38 -8.62 0.65
N PHE A 13 -12.65 -7.79 -0.10
CA PHE A 13 -11.28 -8.11 -0.53
C PHE A 13 -10.31 -8.17 0.64
N THR A 14 -10.39 -7.24 1.59
CA THR A 14 -9.53 -7.24 2.78
C THR A 14 -9.77 -8.48 3.63
N LEU A 15 -11.02 -8.90 3.80
CA LEU A 15 -11.38 -10.11 4.53
C LEU A 15 -10.91 -11.35 3.75
N LEU A 16 -11.23 -11.47 2.47
CA LEU A 16 -10.91 -12.65 1.65
C LEU A 16 -9.38 -12.84 1.53
N LEU A 17 -8.64 -11.76 1.26
CA LEU A 17 -7.18 -11.79 1.23
C LEU A 17 -6.56 -11.88 2.64
N GLY A 18 -7.26 -11.39 3.67
CA GLY A 18 -6.91 -11.63 5.07
C GLY A 18 -7.03 -13.11 5.45
N LEU A 19 -8.09 -13.80 5.00
CA LEU A 19 -8.28 -15.24 5.19
C LEU A 19 -7.12 -16.05 4.58
N LYS A 20 -6.54 -15.60 3.45
CA LYS A 20 -5.29 -16.19 2.92
C LYS A 20 -4.17 -16.14 3.98
N GLY A 21 -4.10 -15.08 4.78
CA GLY A 21 -3.18 -14.94 5.90
C GLY A 21 -3.31 -16.03 6.97
N ILE A 22 -4.52 -16.56 7.21
CA ILE A 22 -4.73 -17.73 8.10
C ILE A 22 -4.00 -18.96 7.55
N VAL A 23 -4.02 -19.14 6.22
CA VAL A 23 -3.38 -20.28 5.56
C VAL A 23 -1.85 -20.10 5.50
N SER A 24 -1.40 -18.87 5.22
CA SER A 24 0.03 -18.51 5.20
C SER A 24 0.68 -18.63 6.58
N GLY A 25 0.04 -18.09 7.62
CA GLY A 25 0.61 -17.87 8.96
C GLY A 25 1.36 -16.54 9.08
N LEU A 26 1.39 -15.98 10.28
CA LEU A 26 2.02 -14.70 10.64
C LEU A 26 3.49 -14.69 10.26
N ILE A 27 4.24 -15.75 10.65
CA ILE A 27 5.69 -15.80 10.43
C ILE A 27 6.00 -15.68 8.93
N LYS A 28 5.24 -16.38 8.07
CA LYS A 28 5.50 -16.33 6.62
C LYS A 28 5.19 -14.96 6.04
N GLU A 29 4.09 -14.33 6.47
CA GLU A 29 3.73 -12.99 6.00
C GLU A 29 4.75 -11.93 6.44
N VAL A 30 5.21 -11.98 7.70
CA VAL A 30 6.22 -11.06 8.23
C VAL A 30 7.55 -11.24 7.49
N PHE A 31 8.04 -12.48 7.34
CA PHE A 31 9.28 -12.75 6.60
C PHE A 31 9.16 -12.39 5.12
N GLY A 32 7.97 -12.55 4.52
CA GLY A 32 7.71 -12.08 3.17
C GLY A 32 7.85 -10.57 3.03
N LEU A 33 7.35 -9.79 4.00
CA LEU A 33 7.50 -8.33 4.01
C LEU A 33 8.93 -7.90 4.33
N LEU A 34 9.56 -8.51 5.34
CA LEU A 34 10.97 -8.26 5.68
C LEU A 34 11.91 -8.59 4.52
N GLY A 35 11.62 -9.64 3.76
CA GLY A 35 12.38 -9.99 2.57
C GLY A 35 12.32 -8.92 1.49
N ILE A 36 11.16 -8.26 1.31
CA ILE A 36 11.07 -7.12 0.40
C ILE A 36 11.79 -5.90 0.97
N ILE A 37 11.50 -5.49 2.21
CA ILE A 37 12.10 -4.28 2.82
C ILE A 37 13.62 -4.41 2.93
N GLY A 38 14.09 -5.51 3.51
CA GLY A 38 15.52 -5.82 3.63
C GLY A 38 16.17 -6.09 2.27
N GLY A 39 15.45 -6.74 1.35
CA GLY A 39 15.91 -6.99 0.00
C GLY A 39 16.12 -5.70 -0.78
N VAL A 40 15.23 -4.70 -0.66
CA VAL A 40 15.41 -3.38 -1.29
C VAL A 40 16.65 -2.69 -0.74
N PHE A 41 16.89 -2.76 0.58
CA PHE A 41 18.09 -2.15 1.18
C PHE A 41 19.38 -2.79 0.68
N ILE A 42 19.45 -4.13 0.68
CA ILE A 42 20.62 -4.88 0.21
C ILE A 42 20.80 -4.71 -1.30
N ALA A 43 19.73 -4.86 -2.08
CA ALA A 43 19.77 -4.69 -3.53
C ALA A 43 20.22 -3.27 -3.92
N SER A 44 19.73 -2.23 -3.24
CA SER A 44 20.16 -0.85 -3.49
C SER A 44 21.68 -0.66 -3.32
N LYS A 45 22.29 -1.38 -2.38
CA LYS A 45 23.73 -1.29 -2.11
C LYS A 45 24.57 -2.13 -3.09
N TYR A 46 24.09 -3.30 -3.47
CA TYR A 46 24.87 -4.30 -4.22
C TYR A 46 24.48 -4.41 -5.70
N ALA A 47 23.52 -3.61 -6.18
CA ALA A 47 23.01 -3.64 -7.56
C ALA A 47 24.10 -3.58 -8.63
N SER A 48 25.08 -2.68 -8.50
CA SER A 48 26.15 -2.52 -9.49
C SER A 48 27.04 -3.76 -9.60
N GLN A 49 27.34 -4.40 -8.46
CA GLN A 49 28.18 -5.60 -8.41
C GLN A 49 27.44 -6.79 -9.04
N ALA A 50 26.15 -6.92 -8.76
CA ALA A 50 25.32 -7.92 -9.44
C ALA A 50 25.18 -7.64 -10.95
N ALA A 51 25.07 -6.37 -11.35
CA ALA A 51 25.00 -5.98 -12.75
C ALA A 51 26.27 -6.38 -13.52
N GLU A 52 27.46 -6.12 -12.96
CA GLU A 52 28.73 -6.56 -13.54
C GLU A 52 28.79 -8.08 -13.68
N PHE A 53 28.36 -8.82 -12.65
CA PHE A 53 28.33 -10.29 -12.68
C PHE A 53 27.41 -10.82 -13.80
N ILE A 54 26.22 -10.22 -13.95
CA ILE A 54 25.26 -10.57 -15.01
C ILE A 54 25.84 -10.24 -16.40
N GLN A 55 26.45 -9.06 -16.55
CA GLN A 55 27.04 -8.63 -17.82
C GLN A 55 28.18 -9.53 -18.28
N ASN A 56 29.00 -10.02 -17.34
CA ASN A 56 30.13 -10.89 -17.64
C ASN A 56 29.73 -12.35 -17.88
N THR A 57 28.63 -12.82 -17.29
CA THR A 57 28.24 -14.25 -17.30
C THR A 57 27.12 -14.57 -18.27
N PHE A 58 26.11 -13.69 -18.37
CA PHE A 58 24.86 -14.00 -19.06
C PHE A 58 24.67 -13.17 -20.33
N TYR A 59 24.64 -11.85 -20.21
CA TYR A 59 24.28 -10.97 -21.31
C TYR A 59 24.81 -9.56 -21.10
N LYS A 60 25.51 -9.03 -22.10
CA LYS A 60 26.05 -7.68 -22.06
C LYS A 60 24.95 -6.67 -22.35
N ILE A 61 24.59 -5.88 -21.35
CA ILE A 61 23.55 -4.85 -21.46
C ILE A 61 24.26 -3.52 -21.77
N GLU A 62 23.94 -2.92 -22.92
CA GLU A 62 24.58 -1.67 -23.36
C GLU A 62 24.26 -0.48 -22.44
N ASN A 63 23.05 -0.46 -21.88
CA ASN A 63 22.60 0.59 -20.98
C ASN A 63 22.92 0.24 -19.51
N GLN A 64 23.87 0.96 -18.92
CA GLN A 64 24.29 0.74 -17.54
C GLN A 64 23.15 0.91 -16.51
N SER A 65 22.18 1.80 -16.76
CA SER A 65 21.03 1.98 -15.87
C SER A 65 20.11 0.76 -15.90
N LEU A 66 19.87 0.18 -17.09
CA LEU A 66 19.13 -1.07 -17.22
C LEU A 66 19.87 -2.24 -16.57
N ALA A 67 21.20 -2.29 -16.70
CA ALA A 67 22.01 -3.32 -16.08
C ALA A 67 21.95 -3.26 -14.55
N ASN A 68 22.10 -2.06 -13.98
CA ASN A 68 21.97 -1.84 -12.53
C ASN A 68 20.56 -2.18 -12.02
N PHE A 69 19.52 -1.84 -12.79
CA PHE A 69 18.15 -2.23 -12.44
C PHE A 69 17.96 -3.75 -12.48
N ALA A 70 18.51 -4.44 -13.48
CA ALA A 70 18.49 -5.90 -13.54
C ALA A 70 19.24 -6.53 -12.35
N GLY A 71 20.41 -6.00 -11.98
CA GLY A 71 21.17 -6.41 -10.80
C GLY A 71 20.41 -6.20 -9.50
N PHE A 72 19.74 -5.05 -9.36
CA PHE A 72 18.85 -4.76 -8.24
C PHE A 72 17.72 -5.80 -8.14
N LEU A 73 16.99 -6.07 -9.22
CA LEU A 73 15.92 -7.07 -9.23
C LEU A 73 16.45 -8.47 -8.90
N ALA A 74 17.59 -8.86 -9.45
CA ALA A 74 18.19 -10.17 -9.20
C ALA A 74 18.48 -10.36 -7.71
N ILE A 75 19.16 -9.39 -7.07
CA ILE A 75 19.44 -9.46 -5.63
C ILE A 75 18.15 -9.44 -4.81
N LEU A 76 17.20 -8.57 -5.15
CA LEU A 76 15.92 -8.46 -4.46
C LEU A 76 15.17 -9.79 -4.47
N ILE A 77 15.06 -10.44 -5.64
CA ILE A 77 14.35 -11.71 -5.79
C ILE A 77 15.07 -12.82 -5.02
N ILE A 78 16.40 -12.92 -5.15
CA ILE A 78 17.19 -13.95 -4.45
C ILE A 78 17.05 -13.79 -2.94
N PHE A 79 17.23 -12.57 -2.43
CA PHE A 79 17.11 -12.29 -1.01
C PHE A 79 15.69 -12.55 -0.50
N TRP A 80 14.68 -12.12 -1.26
CA TRP A 80 13.29 -12.36 -0.91
C TRP A 80 12.96 -13.86 -0.82
N ILE A 81 13.43 -14.67 -1.78
CA ILE A 81 13.28 -16.13 -1.75
C ILE A 81 13.93 -16.73 -0.51
N ILE A 82 15.15 -16.30 -0.15
CA ILE A 82 15.85 -16.76 1.06
C ILE A 82 15.00 -16.47 2.31
N CYS A 83 14.47 -15.25 2.43
CA CYS A 83 13.59 -14.89 3.54
C CYS A 83 12.31 -15.73 3.58
N LEU A 84 11.70 -16.03 2.43
CA LEU A 84 10.51 -16.88 2.36
C LEU A 84 10.81 -18.32 2.81
N VAL A 85 11.94 -18.88 2.39
CA VAL A 85 12.39 -20.21 2.83
C VAL A 85 12.62 -20.22 4.34
N LEU A 86 13.30 -19.21 4.86
CA LEU A 86 13.56 -19.08 6.30
C LEU A 86 12.27 -18.91 7.11
N GLY A 87 11.36 -18.05 6.65
CA GLY A 87 10.04 -17.88 7.26
C GLY A 87 9.21 -19.16 7.24
N ASN A 88 9.30 -19.96 6.17
CA ASN A 88 8.64 -21.26 6.12
C ASN A 88 9.26 -22.26 7.11
N PHE A 89 10.58 -22.26 7.26
CA PHE A 89 11.28 -23.10 8.25
C PHE A 89 10.86 -22.74 9.68
N ILE A 90 10.90 -21.44 10.03
CA ILE A 90 10.51 -20.96 11.37
C ILE A 90 9.02 -21.21 11.63
N SER A 91 8.14 -21.00 10.64
CA SER A 91 6.70 -21.29 10.78
C SER A 91 6.44 -22.76 11.13
N LYS A 92 7.25 -23.70 10.60
CA LYS A 92 7.15 -25.11 10.99
C LYS A 92 7.53 -25.31 12.47
N LEU A 93 8.60 -24.66 12.94
CA LEU A 93 9.01 -24.74 14.35
C LEU A 93 7.91 -24.21 15.29
N VAL A 94 7.31 -23.06 14.96
CA VAL A 94 6.21 -22.47 15.75
C VAL A 94 4.99 -23.40 15.82
N LYS A 95 4.68 -24.10 14.72
CA LYS A 95 3.60 -25.09 14.69
C LYS A 95 3.88 -26.29 15.59
N LEU A 96 5.14 -26.73 15.68
CA LEU A 96 5.54 -27.83 16.57
C LEU A 96 5.42 -27.45 18.04
N SER A 97 5.64 -26.17 18.38
CA SER A 97 5.50 -25.66 19.76
C SER A 97 4.03 -25.52 20.23
N GLY A 98 3.05 -25.93 19.43
CA GLY A 98 1.61 -25.80 19.76
C GLY A 98 1.04 -24.40 19.54
N LEU A 99 1.85 -23.41 19.15
CA LEU A 99 1.42 -22.03 18.88
C LEU A 99 0.88 -21.81 17.47
N GLY A 100 0.61 -22.89 16.73
CA GLY A 100 0.11 -22.81 15.35
C GLY A 100 -1.20 -22.03 15.22
N PHE A 101 -2.07 -22.04 16.24
CA PHE A 101 -3.28 -21.23 16.23
C PHE A 101 -2.98 -19.72 16.24
N LEU A 102 -2.04 -19.29 17.09
CA LEU A 102 -1.63 -17.89 17.19
C LEU A 102 -0.91 -17.42 15.92
N ASP A 103 -0.07 -18.28 15.32
CA ASP A 103 0.55 -18.03 14.00
C ASP A 103 -0.52 -17.77 12.93
N ARG A 104 -1.57 -18.58 12.87
CA ARG A 104 -2.66 -18.41 11.90
C ARG A 104 -3.49 -17.15 12.16
N LEU A 105 -3.86 -16.89 13.42
CA LEU A 105 -4.63 -15.70 13.78
C LEU A 105 -3.84 -14.41 13.53
N GLY A 106 -2.56 -14.39 13.89
CA GLY A 106 -1.68 -13.27 13.56
C GLY A 106 -1.54 -13.10 12.05
N GLY A 107 -1.50 -14.20 11.29
CA GLY A 107 -1.48 -14.18 9.83
C GLY A 107 -2.72 -13.52 9.23
N PHE A 108 -3.91 -13.76 9.80
CA PHE A 108 -5.14 -13.07 9.41
C PHE A 108 -5.03 -11.56 9.59
N ILE A 109 -4.63 -11.13 10.79
CA ILE A 109 -4.57 -9.72 11.16
C ILE A 109 -3.51 -9.01 10.30
N PHE A 110 -2.32 -9.60 10.18
CA PHE A 110 -1.22 -9.01 9.42
C PHE A 110 -1.49 -9.02 7.90
N GLY A 111 -2.04 -10.12 7.37
CA GLY A 111 -2.44 -10.21 5.96
C GLY A 111 -3.55 -9.23 5.62
N GLY A 112 -4.57 -9.13 6.47
CA GLY A 112 -5.65 -8.16 6.35
C GLY A 112 -5.15 -6.72 6.45
N ALA A 113 -4.32 -6.41 7.46
CA ALA A 113 -3.72 -5.10 7.64
C ALA A 113 -2.87 -4.68 6.43
N LYS A 114 -2.07 -5.59 5.87
CA LYS A 114 -1.29 -5.34 4.66
C LYS A 114 -2.18 -4.99 3.47
N VAL A 115 -3.25 -5.75 3.25
CA VAL A 115 -4.19 -5.52 2.13
C VAL A 115 -4.94 -4.21 2.33
N PHE A 116 -5.42 -3.96 3.55
CA PHE A 116 -6.07 -2.71 3.92
C PHE A 116 -5.16 -1.50 3.70
N LEU A 117 -3.88 -1.62 4.06
CA LEU A 117 -2.88 -0.57 3.87
C LEU A 117 -2.63 -0.29 2.39
N ILE A 118 -2.59 -1.33 1.55
CA ILE A 118 -2.48 -1.15 0.09
C ILE A 118 -3.68 -0.36 -0.45
N PHE A 119 -4.90 -0.68 -0.03
CA PHE A 119 -6.08 0.10 -0.40
C PHE A 119 -6.04 1.54 0.12
N ALA A 120 -5.52 1.76 1.33
CA ALA A 120 -5.38 3.10 1.90
C ALA A 120 -4.47 3.99 1.04
N ILE A 121 -3.31 3.47 0.66
CA ILE A 121 -2.37 4.17 -0.25
C ILE A 121 -3.03 4.41 -1.61
N LEU A 122 -3.72 3.41 -2.17
CA LEU A 122 -4.36 3.52 -3.48
C LEU A 122 -5.47 4.58 -3.49
N VAL A 123 -6.34 4.59 -2.49
CA VAL A 123 -7.39 5.61 -2.34
C VAL A 123 -6.80 7.00 -2.15
N SER A 124 -5.78 7.15 -1.31
CA SER A 124 -5.10 8.44 -1.13
C SER A 124 -4.41 8.94 -2.40
N CYS A 125 -3.86 8.04 -3.22
CA CYS A 125 -3.26 8.40 -4.49
C CYS A 125 -4.33 8.87 -5.50
N ILE A 126 -5.47 8.20 -5.56
CA ILE A 126 -6.58 8.57 -6.45
C ILE A 126 -7.23 9.90 -6.01
N ALA A 127 -7.39 10.11 -4.70
CA ALA A 127 -7.94 11.34 -4.13
C ALA A 127 -7.09 12.59 -4.40
N ARG A 128 -5.85 12.42 -4.88
CA ARG A 128 -4.96 13.53 -5.25
C ARG A 128 -5.34 14.19 -6.58
N TYR A 129 -6.04 13.47 -7.45
CA TYR A 129 -6.42 13.98 -8.77
C TYR A 129 -7.90 14.36 -8.75
N ASP A 130 -8.23 15.64 -8.94
CA ASP A 130 -9.59 16.17 -8.75
C ASP A 130 -10.67 15.41 -9.54
N VAL A 131 -10.42 15.14 -10.84
CA VAL A 131 -11.33 14.36 -11.71
C VAL A 131 -11.59 12.94 -11.19
N LEU A 132 -10.60 12.34 -10.55
CA LEU A 132 -10.71 11.01 -9.96
C LEU A 132 -11.32 11.06 -8.55
N ASN A 133 -11.04 12.12 -7.77
CA ASN A 133 -11.66 12.33 -6.47
C ASN A 133 -13.17 12.54 -6.60
N ASP A 134 -13.64 13.29 -7.59
CA ASP A 134 -15.08 13.47 -7.86
C ASP A 134 -15.76 12.13 -8.20
N LYS A 135 -15.08 11.28 -8.98
CA LYS A 135 -15.59 9.92 -9.26
C LYS A 135 -15.57 9.04 -8.02
N LEU A 136 -14.53 9.12 -7.19
CA LEU A 136 -14.47 8.39 -5.93
C LEU A 136 -15.55 8.83 -4.95
N GLU A 137 -15.78 10.13 -4.80
CA GLU A 137 -16.78 10.66 -3.88
C GLU A 137 -18.21 10.37 -4.35
N ASN A 138 -18.44 10.32 -5.66
CA ASN A 138 -19.71 9.84 -6.20
C ASN A 138 -19.88 8.32 -6.06
N PHE A 139 -18.82 7.53 -6.18
CA PHE A 139 -18.86 6.06 -6.10
C PHE A 139 -18.85 5.54 -4.66
N ALA A 140 -18.21 6.26 -3.74
CA ALA A 140 -18.10 5.97 -2.31
C ALA A 140 -18.92 6.97 -1.47
N LYS A 141 -19.93 7.61 -2.07
CA LYS A 141 -20.84 8.55 -1.42
C LYS A 141 -21.49 7.85 -0.23
N ASN A 142 -21.14 8.23 0.99
CA ASN A 142 -21.54 7.60 2.27
C ASN A 142 -20.84 6.30 2.69
N SER A 143 -19.68 5.99 2.10
CA SER A 143 -18.85 4.85 2.53
C SER A 143 -18.26 5.06 3.92
N PHE A 144 -18.40 4.06 4.80
CA PHE A 144 -17.76 4.07 6.12
C PHE A 144 -16.24 3.88 6.02
N THR A 145 -15.78 3.07 5.06
CA THR A 145 -14.36 2.71 4.92
C THR A 145 -13.52 3.81 4.29
N LEU A 146 -14.13 4.75 3.55
CA LEU A 146 -13.43 5.82 2.87
C LEU A 146 -12.66 6.74 3.83
N ALA A 147 -13.26 7.11 4.96
CA ALA A 147 -12.61 8.00 5.94
C ALA A 147 -11.38 7.35 6.62
N PRO A 148 -11.47 6.12 7.16
CA PRO A 148 -10.30 5.38 7.64
C PRO A 148 -9.21 5.20 6.58
N LEU A 149 -9.58 4.87 5.34
CA LEU A 149 -8.62 4.71 4.23
C LEU A 149 -7.90 6.02 3.89
N LYS A 150 -8.65 7.13 3.76
CA LYS A 150 -8.08 8.48 3.52
C LYS A 150 -7.15 8.88 4.67
N SER A 151 -7.55 8.68 5.92
CA SER A 151 -6.75 9.02 7.09
C SER A 151 -5.45 8.21 7.17
N MET A 152 -5.53 6.87 7.04
CA MET A 152 -4.35 6.01 7.08
C MET A 152 -3.42 6.26 5.89
N GLY A 153 -3.97 6.46 4.69
CA GLY A 153 -3.18 6.75 3.51
C GLY A 153 -2.48 8.11 3.56
N SER A 154 -3.13 9.15 4.11
CA SER A 154 -2.51 10.47 4.35
C SER A 154 -1.38 10.38 5.36
N PHE A 155 -1.59 9.63 6.45
CA PHE A 155 -0.58 9.40 7.49
C PHE A 155 0.65 8.69 6.92
N ILE A 156 0.45 7.64 6.12
CA ILE A 156 1.55 6.88 5.51
C ILE A 156 2.28 7.71 4.46
N MET A 157 1.55 8.52 3.68
CA MET A 157 2.14 9.34 2.62
C MET A 157 2.81 10.62 3.15
N ASN A 158 2.69 10.90 4.46
CA ASN A 158 3.24 12.09 5.13
C ASN A 158 2.90 13.40 4.38
N GLN A 159 1.72 13.44 3.77
CA GLN A 159 1.23 14.61 3.06
C GLN A 159 -0.24 14.79 3.43
N PRO A 160 -0.64 16.00 3.86
CA PRO A 160 -2.05 16.29 4.12
C PRO A 160 -2.80 16.08 2.81
N LEU A 161 -3.85 15.27 2.85
CA LEU A 161 -4.82 15.22 1.75
C LEU A 161 -5.27 16.65 1.49
N THR A 162 -5.02 17.14 0.28
CA THR A 162 -5.25 18.52 -0.12
C THR A 162 -6.68 18.92 0.25
N THR A 163 -6.80 19.72 1.31
CA THR A 163 -8.02 20.35 1.84
C THR A 163 -8.58 21.42 0.90
N ASN A 164 -8.10 21.49 -0.34
CA ASN A 164 -8.49 22.50 -1.32
C ASN A 164 -9.99 22.41 -1.66
N SER A 165 -10.63 21.25 -1.52
CA SER A 165 -12.08 21.13 -1.72
C SER A 165 -12.89 21.88 -0.66
N LEU A 166 -12.39 21.98 0.58
CA LEU A 166 -13.07 22.73 1.65
C LEU A 166 -12.74 24.22 1.58
N GLY A 167 -11.47 24.56 1.26
CA GLY A 167 -11.04 25.94 1.07
C GLY A 167 -11.69 26.64 -0.13
N GLN A 168 -11.93 25.92 -1.24
CA GLN A 168 -12.62 26.48 -2.41
C GLN A 168 -14.10 26.77 -2.14
N ILE A 169 -14.75 26.00 -1.28
CA ILE A 169 -16.15 26.25 -0.89
C ILE A 169 -16.22 27.50 -0.02
N ASP A 170 -15.32 27.66 0.96
CA ASP A 170 -15.26 28.87 1.78
C ASP A 170 -14.91 30.13 0.96
N GLN A 171 -14.01 30.01 -0.02
CA GLN A 171 -13.67 31.12 -0.93
C GLN A 171 -14.84 31.50 -1.83
N ASN A 172 -15.50 30.53 -2.49
CA ASN A 172 -16.68 30.82 -3.31
C ASN A 172 -17.83 31.41 -2.48
N LEU A 173 -18.00 31.01 -1.21
CA LEU A 173 -19.02 31.58 -0.32
C LEU A 173 -18.67 33.00 0.16
N GLN A 174 -17.39 33.35 0.24
CA GLN A 174 -16.94 34.73 0.49
C GLN A 174 -17.14 35.60 -0.74
N ASP A 175 -16.74 35.13 -1.92
CA ASP A 175 -16.91 35.86 -3.19
C ASP A 175 -18.40 36.16 -3.47
N ILE A 176 -19.29 35.19 -3.22
CA ILE A 176 -20.75 35.39 -3.36
C ILE A 176 -21.30 36.40 -2.34
N LYS A 177 -20.76 36.42 -1.10
CA LYS A 177 -21.21 37.37 -0.08
C LYS A 177 -20.78 38.80 -0.41
N ASP A 178 -19.57 38.97 -0.94
CA ASP A 178 -19.05 40.27 -1.33
C ASP A 178 -19.84 40.85 -2.52
N ASP A 179 -20.20 40.03 -3.51
CA ASP A 179 -21.06 40.42 -4.65
C ASP A 179 -22.49 40.82 -4.21
N LEU A 180 -23.07 40.13 -3.21
CA LEU A 180 -24.38 40.50 -2.68
C LEU A 180 -24.35 41.82 -1.90
N SER A 181 -23.25 42.10 -1.21
CA SER A 181 -23.10 43.33 -0.42
C SER A 181 -22.87 44.58 -1.27
N THR A 182 -22.27 44.44 -2.45
CA THR A 182 -22.08 45.54 -3.42
C THR A 182 -23.35 45.86 -4.20
N THR A 183 -24.27 44.89 -4.36
CA THR A 183 -25.53 45.07 -5.11
C THR A 183 -26.64 45.76 -4.28
N GLN A 184 -26.54 45.81 -2.95
CA GLN A 184 -27.54 46.49 -2.08
C GLN A 184 -27.14 47.91 -1.65
N GLY A 185 -26.05 48.45 -2.20
CA GLY A 185 -25.50 49.76 -1.85
C GLY A 185 -25.65 50.88 -2.88
N GLU A 186 -26.40 50.67 -3.97
CA GLU A 186 -26.76 51.70 -4.97
C GLU A 186 -28.25 52.05 -4.94
#